data_AF-A0A2S7PVJ7-F1
#
_entry.id   AF-A0A2S7PVJ7-F1
#
_cell.length_a   1.000
_cell.length_b   1.000
_cell.length_c   1.000
_cell.angle_alpha   90.00
_cell.angle_beta   90.00
_cell.angle_gamma   90.00
#
_symmetry.space_group_name_H-M   'P 1'
#
loop_
_entity.id
_entity.type
_entity.pdbx_description
1 polymer ?
#
loop_
_entity_poly.entity_id
_entity_poly.type
_entity_poly.pdbx_seq_one_letter_code
_entity_poly.pdbx_strand_id
1 'polypeptide(L)'
;MLNSRFMLVALACAMFSSAHATNATCDPASLNTTSFNYVNDIENQTVHEMAVKFNRGVCDIGRANLMVDVSVVPNVGQTIIIPAEVCDPDWTTCIIDGPGTNDCLIGGPRLYYTLNGDTLWKIAGRLNMTLDAVQCGGDGCNTNVTCTDGICPGGSGGQYSANETISAGQFIKIPMCYPSICEIEPYSFTAGVYKDLADKYGSTVGQIQMLSPTYNYSYITSEGGTPPPIGMPKNCRLLASNYTILD
;
A
#
# COMPACT_ATOMS: atom_id res chain seq x y z
N MET A 1 13.35 -8.74 81.88
CA MET A 1 13.54 -9.59 80.68
C MET A 1 13.06 -8.77 79.49
N LEU A 2 13.88 -7.85 78.98
CA LEU A 2 14.91 -8.03 77.94
C LEU A 2 14.34 -8.50 76.58
N ASN A 3 14.46 -7.57 75.61
CA ASN A 3 14.53 -7.72 74.14
C ASN A 3 13.32 -8.24 73.36
N SER A 4 12.84 -7.45 72.38
CA SER A 4 13.32 -7.59 71.00
C SER A 4 12.78 -6.47 70.10
N ARG A 5 13.61 -6.02 69.17
CA ARG A 5 13.39 -4.98 68.15
C ARG A 5 12.40 -5.49 67.08
N PHE A 6 11.76 -4.62 66.30
CA PHE A 6 11.77 -4.70 64.82
C PHE A 6 11.11 -3.48 64.14
N MET A 7 11.92 -2.84 63.28
CA MET A 7 11.64 -2.05 62.06
C MET A 7 10.67 -0.84 62.07
N LEU A 8 11.26 0.36 62.00
CA LEU A 8 10.69 1.49 61.27
C LEU A 8 10.82 1.24 59.76
N VAL A 9 9.72 1.31 59.02
CA VAL A 9 9.71 1.41 57.56
C VAL A 9 9.51 2.88 57.21
N ALA A 10 10.53 3.50 56.60
CA ALA A 10 10.43 4.84 56.06
C ALA A 10 9.76 4.78 54.68
N LEU A 11 8.58 5.38 54.55
CA LEU A 11 7.89 5.55 53.27
C LEU A 11 8.54 6.73 52.52
N ALA A 12 9.33 6.45 51.48
CA ALA A 12 9.80 7.47 50.56
C ALA A 12 8.72 7.73 49.49
N CYS A 13 8.01 8.86 49.58
CA CYS A 13 7.19 9.36 48.48
C CYS A 13 8.11 9.85 47.36
N ALA A 14 8.28 9.05 46.31
CA ALA A 14 8.85 9.52 45.06
C ALA A 14 7.80 10.38 44.33
N MET A 15 8.00 11.71 44.32
CA MET A 15 7.28 12.59 43.42
C MET A 15 7.76 12.33 42.00
N PHE A 16 6.95 11.65 41.19
CA PHE A 16 7.15 11.59 39.75
C PHE A 16 6.80 12.95 39.16
N SER A 17 7.81 13.76 38.87
CA SER A 17 7.66 14.93 38.01
C SER A 17 7.43 14.44 36.59
N SER A 18 6.19 14.50 36.11
CA SER A 18 5.84 14.27 34.71
C SER A 18 6.46 15.38 33.86
N ALA A 19 7.63 15.11 33.28
CA ALA A 19 8.19 15.94 32.23
C ALA A 19 7.24 15.85 31.03
N HIS A 20 6.42 16.89 30.86
CA HIS A 20 5.66 17.07 29.64
C HIS A 20 6.68 17.44 28.56
N ALA A 21 6.94 16.51 27.64
CA ALA A 21 7.67 16.81 26.42
C ALA A 21 6.85 17.88 25.68
N THR A 22 7.36 19.11 25.66
CA THR A 22 6.86 20.16 24.80
C THR A 22 7.09 19.70 23.36
N ASN A 23 6.02 19.33 22.65
CA ASN A 23 6.07 19.23 21.20
C ASN A 23 6.64 20.54 20.69
N ALA A 24 7.82 20.49 20.06
CA ALA A 24 8.35 21.65 19.37
C ALA A 24 7.35 21.97 18.25
N THR A 25 6.59 23.06 18.42
CA THR A 25 5.73 23.59 17.38
C THR A 25 6.62 23.86 16.17
N CYS A 26 6.38 23.18 15.06
CA CYS A 26 7.10 23.44 13.82
C CYS A 26 7.00 24.93 13.46
N ASP A 27 8.10 25.53 12.99
CA ASP A 27 8.13 26.88 12.44
C ASP A 27 8.01 26.82 10.91
N PRO A 28 6.86 27.18 10.31
CA PRO A 28 6.67 27.16 8.86
C PRO A 28 7.64 28.06 8.10
N ALA A 29 8.19 29.11 8.73
CA ALA A 29 9.13 30.02 8.08
C ALA A 29 10.53 29.40 7.90
N SER A 30 10.82 28.33 8.63
CA SER A 30 12.10 27.60 8.57
C SER A 30 12.10 26.47 7.53
N LEU A 31 10.92 26.13 6.98
CA LEU A 31 10.74 25.00 6.07
C LEU A 31 11.35 25.29 4.69
N ASN A 32 11.96 24.26 4.10
CA ASN A 32 12.37 24.33 2.70
C ASN A 32 11.15 24.22 1.77
N THR A 33 10.69 25.36 1.26
CA THR A 33 9.52 25.44 0.38
C THR A 33 9.79 25.03 -1.07
N THR A 34 10.98 24.50 -1.38
CA THR A 34 11.37 24.14 -2.74
C THR A 34 10.85 22.73 -3.08
N SER A 35 10.15 22.63 -4.20
CA SER A 35 9.84 21.36 -4.87
C SER A 35 10.78 21.18 -6.05
N PHE A 36 11.24 19.96 -6.32
CA PHE A 36 12.19 19.70 -7.41
C PHE A 36 12.06 18.29 -7.99
N ASN A 37 12.60 18.12 -9.20
CA ASN A 37 12.66 16.84 -9.91
C ASN A 37 13.90 16.06 -9.46
N TYR A 38 13.69 14.88 -8.90
CA TYR A 38 14.74 13.94 -8.54
C TYR A 38 14.77 12.79 -9.54
N VAL A 39 15.90 12.61 -10.23
CA VAL A 39 16.11 11.45 -11.12
C VAL A 39 16.72 10.34 -10.29
N ASN A 40 16.02 9.20 -10.19
CA ASN A 40 16.51 8.03 -9.48
C ASN A 40 17.68 7.39 -10.23
N ASP A 41 18.88 7.44 -9.69
CA ASP A 41 20.08 6.79 -10.21
C ASP A 41 20.47 5.53 -9.42
N ILE A 42 19.68 5.15 -8.42
CA ILE A 42 19.96 4.04 -7.51
C ILE A 42 19.02 2.88 -7.82
N GLU A 43 19.60 1.71 -8.09
CA GLU A 43 18.85 0.49 -8.28
C GLU A 43 18.13 0.08 -6.99
N ASN A 44 16.87 -0.34 -7.11
CA ASN A 44 16.00 -0.75 -6.00
C ASN A 44 15.73 0.33 -4.94
N GLN A 45 16.07 1.60 -5.19
CA GLN A 45 15.74 2.68 -4.25
C GLN A 45 14.22 2.82 -4.09
N THR A 46 13.77 2.79 -2.85
CA THR A 46 12.36 2.92 -2.48
C THR A 46 11.95 4.38 -2.29
N VAL A 47 10.65 4.66 -2.40
CA VAL A 47 10.08 5.97 -2.04
C VAL A 47 10.33 6.30 -0.58
N HIS A 48 10.36 5.28 0.30
CA HIS A 48 10.68 5.47 1.72
C HIS A 48 12.12 5.97 1.93
N GLU A 49 13.10 5.40 1.22
CA GLU A 49 14.48 5.89 1.29
C GLU A 49 14.62 7.31 0.71
N MET A 50 13.87 7.65 -0.34
CA MET A 50 13.81 9.02 -0.86
C MET A 50 13.21 9.98 0.18
N ALA A 51 12.10 9.59 0.81
CA ALA A 51 11.44 10.35 1.88
C ALA A 51 12.40 10.64 3.04
N VAL A 52 13.16 9.64 3.50
CA VAL A 52 14.19 9.81 4.54
C VAL A 52 15.31 10.72 4.06
N LYS A 53 15.87 10.48 2.86
CA LYS A 53 16.97 11.27 2.28
C LYS A 53 16.64 12.75 2.19
N PHE A 54 15.40 13.07 1.85
CA PHE A 54 14.94 14.44 1.65
C PHE A 54 14.09 14.97 2.80
N ASN A 55 13.95 14.25 3.92
CA ASN A 55 13.11 14.68 5.04
C ASN A 55 11.67 15.09 4.59
N ARG A 56 11.02 14.23 3.82
CA ARG A 56 9.62 14.38 3.36
C ARG A 56 8.78 13.21 3.82
N GLY A 57 7.47 13.39 3.93
CA GLY A 57 6.57 12.27 4.16
C GLY A 57 6.51 11.35 2.93
N VAL A 58 6.48 10.04 3.16
CA VAL A 58 6.35 9.03 2.08
C VAL A 58 5.08 9.28 1.27
N CYS A 59 3.97 9.60 1.96
CA CYS A 59 2.70 9.86 1.33
C CYS A 59 2.63 11.23 0.68
N ASP A 60 3.39 12.21 1.16
CA ASP A 60 3.55 13.49 0.48
C ASP A 60 4.22 13.31 -0.88
N ILE A 61 5.31 12.51 -0.93
CA ILE A 61 5.95 12.14 -2.20
C ILE A 61 4.96 11.35 -3.07
N GLY A 62 4.27 10.36 -2.50
CA GLY A 62 3.28 9.56 -3.23
C GLY A 62 2.22 10.40 -3.93
N ARG A 63 1.64 11.38 -3.21
CA ARG A 63 0.59 12.25 -3.74
C ARG A 63 1.10 13.27 -4.76
N ALA A 64 2.32 13.79 -4.55
CA ALA A 64 2.97 14.68 -5.51
C ALA A 64 3.28 14.00 -6.86
N ASN A 65 3.32 12.67 -6.87
CA ASN A 65 3.64 11.84 -8.03
C ASN A 65 2.49 10.96 -8.50
N LEU A 66 1.27 11.22 -8.03
CA LEU A 66 0.07 10.47 -8.44
C LEU A 66 0.30 8.95 -8.41
N MET A 67 0.96 8.43 -7.37
CA MET A 67 1.44 7.05 -7.38
C MET A 67 0.29 6.04 -7.27
N VAL A 68 0.44 4.89 -7.93
CA VAL A 68 -0.39 3.71 -7.71
C VAL A 68 -0.26 3.23 -6.26
N ASP A 69 0.95 3.15 -5.75
CA ASP A 69 1.29 2.79 -4.38
C ASP A 69 2.75 3.18 -4.17
N VAL A 70 3.06 3.77 -3.01
CA VAL A 70 4.43 4.18 -2.64
C VAL A 70 5.37 2.99 -2.42
N SER A 71 4.84 1.77 -2.31
CA SER A 71 5.64 0.54 -2.27
C SER A 71 6.16 0.07 -3.63
N VAL A 72 5.66 0.65 -4.73
CA VAL A 72 6.18 0.40 -6.08
C VAL A 72 7.53 1.07 -6.22
N VAL A 73 8.54 0.28 -6.56
CA VAL A 73 9.93 0.73 -6.64
C VAL A 73 10.15 1.51 -7.94
N PRO A 74 10.53 2.81 -7.88
CA PRO A 74 10.88 3.58 -9.07
C PRO A 74 12.03 2.93 -9.85
N ASN A 75 11.92 2.94 -11.18
CA ASN A 75 13.01 2.45 -12.03
C ASN A 75 14.21 3.39 -11.99
N VAL A 76 15.39 2.89 -12.32
CA VAL A 76 16.55 3.75 -12.58
C VAL A 76 16.25 4.64 -13.80
N GLY A 77 16.64 5.90 -13.72
CA GLY A 77 16.31 6.95 -14.68
C GLY A 77 14.94 7.59 -14.48
N GLN A 78 14.10 7.08 -13.56
CA GLN A 78 12.79 7.65 -13.32
C GLN A 78 12.89 9.00 -12.61
N THR A 79 12.11 9.98 -13.08
CA THR A 79 11.93 11.26 -12.37
C THR A 79 10.78 11.17 -11.36
N ILE A 80 11.06 11.58 -10.13
CA ILE A 80 10.11 11.69 -9.01
C ILE A 80 10.15 13.13 -8.48
N ILE A 81 9.00 13.75 -8.28
CA ILE A 81 8.87 15.04 -7.62
C ILE A 81 9.11 14.86 -6.14
N ILE A 82 10.07 15.60 -5.60
CA ILE A 82 10.24 15.79 -4.17
C ILE A 82 9.49 17.09 -3.82
N PRO A 83 8.38 17.02 -3.05
CA PRO A 83 7.58 18.19 -2.73
C PRO A 83 8.32 19.15 -1.79
N ALA A 84 7.73 20.31 -1.52
CA ALA A 84 8.17 21.19 -0.43
C ALA A 84 8.04 20.52 0.95
N GLU A 85 8.80 20.99 1.94
CA GLU A 85 8.60 20.59 3.33
C GLU A 85 7.26 21.08 3.87
N VAL A 86 6.69 20.28 4.76
CA VAL A 86 5.52 20.61 5.55
C VAL A 86 5.83 20.36 7.02
N CYS A 87 5.11 21.02 7.91
CA CYS A 87 5.30 20.85 9.35
C CYS A 87 4.96 19.45 9.85
N ASP A 88 3.99 18.82 9.21
CA ASP A 88 3.49 17.50 9.58
C ASP A 88 3.60 16.57 8.37
N PRO A 89 4.79 16.06 8.05
CA PRO A 89 4.97 15.18 6.91
C PRO A 89 4.20 13.87 7.11
N ASP A 90 3.53 13.41 6.06
CA ASP A 90 2.71 12.21 6.12
C ASP A 90 3.50 10.96 5.74
N TRP A 91 3.74 10.10 6.73
CA TRP A 91 4.51 8.88 6.57
C TRP A 91 3.67 7.62 6.40
N THR A 92 2.36 7.67 6.69
CA THR A 92 1.60 6.44 6.97
C THR A 92 0.23 6.36 6.31
N THR A 93 -0.44 7.46 6.02
CA THR A 93 -1.89 7.37 5.68
C THR A 93 -2.18 6.70 4.34
N CYS A 94 -1.21 6.71 3.44
CA CYS A 94 -1.27 6.05 2.13
C CYS A 94 -0.65 4.65 2.12
N ILE A 95 -0.03 4.22 3.23
CA ILE A 95 0.68 2.94 3.31
C ILE A 95 -0.33 1.80 3.43
N ILE A 96 -0.09 0.75 2.66
CA ILE A 96 -0.87 -0.49 2.71
C ILE A 96 -0.07 -1.49 3.55
N ASP A 97 -0.51 -1.71 4.78
CA ASP A 97 0.19 -2.53 5.77
C ASP A 97 -0.18 -4.02 5.65
N GLY A 98 0.13 -4.61 4.50
CA GLY A 98 -0.01 -6.04 4.25
C GLY A 98 -1.39 -6.53 3.79
N PRO A 99 -1.58 -7.86 3.72
CA PRO A 99 -2.79 -8.52 3.24
C PRO A 99 -4.06 -8.09 3.97
N GLY A 100 -5.16 -8.10 3.23
CA GLY A 100 -6.50 -7.91 3.76
C GLY A 100 -7.15 -9.21 4.23
N THR A 101 -8.47 -9.17 4.34
CA THR A 101 -9.28 -10.29 4.88
C THR A 101 -10.16 -10.99 3.86
N ASN A 102 -10.29 -10.47 2.63
CA ASN A 102 -11.17 -11.06 1.63
C ASN A 102 -10.54 -12.31 1.00
N ASP A 103 -11.34 -13.36 0.81
CA ASP A 103 -10.94 -14.61 0.16
C ASP A 103 -11.11 -14.58 -1.37
N CYS A 104 -11.77 -13.55 -1.90
CA CYS A 104 -11.92 -13.29 -3.32
C CYS A 104 -12.05 -11.79 -3.59
N LEU A 105 -11.77 -11.39 -4.84
CA LEU A 105 -11.93 -10.01 -5.27
C LEU A 105 -13.39 -9.71 -5.63
N ILE A 106 -13.95 -8.70 -4.98
CA ILE A 106 -15.34 -8.27 -5.19
C ILE A 106 -15.43 -7.41 -6.45
N GLY A 107 -16.17 -7.88 -7.46
CA GLY A 107 -16.49 -7.19 -8.71
C GLY A 107 -15.46 -7.34 -9.83
N GLY A 108 -14.24 -7.78 -9.52
CA GLY A 108 -13.14 -7.95 -10.48
C GLY A 108 -12.27 -6.69 -10.65
N PRO A 109 -11.43 -6.62 -11.70
CA PRO A 109 -11.20 -7.61 -12.76
C PRO A 109 -10.34 -8.80 -12.29
N ARG A 110 -10.00 -9.74 -13.18
CA ARG A 110 -9.33 -11.01 -12.81
C ARG A 110 -7.80 -11.02 -12.92
N LEU A 111 -7.22 -10.21 -13.81
CA LEU A 111 -5.78 -10.31 -14.12
C LEU A 111 -5.01 -9.17 -13.46
N TYR A 112 -4.12 -9.52 -12.54
CA TYR A 112 -3.22 -8.60 -11.87
C TYR A 112 -1.91 -8.54 -12.63
N TYR A 113 -1.51 -7.34 -13.06
CA TYR A 113 -0.26 -7.10 -13.77
C TYR A 113 0.83 -6.67 -12.79
N THR A 114 1.92 -7.43 -12.67
CA THR A 114 2.95 -7.19 -11.65
C THR A 114 3.75 -5.93 -11.93
N LEU A 115 3.98 -5.15 -10.87
CA LEU A 115 4.78 -3.94 -10.87
C LEU A 115 6.16 -4.19 -10.26
N ASN A 116 7.05 -3.21 -10.38
CA ASN A 116 8.40 -3.33 -9.86
C ASN A 116 8.40 -3.39 -8.32
N GLY A 117 9.09 -4.38 -7.76
CA GLY A 117 9.15 -4.66 -6.33
C GLY A 117 7.91 -5.36 -5.77
N ASP A 118 7.04 -5.91 -6.61
CA ASP A 118 5.88 -6.69 -6.17
C ASP A 118 6.29 -7.99 -5.50
N THR A 119 5.52 -8.37 -4.48
CA THR A 119 5.51 -9.68 -3.83
C THR A 119 4.06 -10.08 -3.63
N LEU A 120 3.76 -11.37 -3.39
CA LEU A 120 2.36 -11.75 -3.11
C LEU A 120 1.79 -11.04 -1.89
N TRP A 121 2.62 -10.74 -0.87
CA TRP A 121 2.23 -9.96 0.30
C TRP A 121 1.73 -8.57 -0.07
N LYS A 122 2.47 -7.84 -0.92
CA LYS A 122 2.07 -6.50 -1.38
C LYS A 122 0.84 -6.55 -2.28
N ILE A 123 0.78 -7.54 -3.17
CA ILE A 123 -0.35 -7.73 -4.09
C ILE A 123 -1.63 -8.00 -3.30
N ALA A 124 -1.58 -8.90 -2.32
CA ALA A 124 -2.70 -9.19 -1.43
C ALA A 124 -3.16 -7.95 -0.67
N GLY A 125 -2.23 -7.13 -0.18
CA GLY A 125 -2.57 -5.85 0.45
C GLY A 125 -3.28 -4.89 -0.50
N ARG A 126 -2.75 -4.67 -1.71
CA ARG A 126 -3.39 -3.78 -2.70
C ARG A 126 -4.78 -4.25 -3.08
N LEU A 127 -5.01 -5.55 -3.13
CA LEU A 127 -6.31 -6.15 -3.42
C LEU A 127 -7.23 -6.25 -2.20
N ASN A 128 -6.75 -5.93 -0.99
CA ASN A 128 -7.42 -6.17 0.28
C ASN A 128 -7.89 -7.63 0.41
N MET A 129 -7.04 -8.57 0.00
CA MET A 129 -7.28 -10.01 0.03
C MET A 129 -6.32 -10.71 0.99
N THR A 130 -6.69 -11.90 1.45
CA THR A 130 -5.77 -12.75 2.19
C THR A 130 -4.63 -13.18 1.28
N LEU A 131 -3.45 -13.42 1.87
CA LEU A 131 -2.31 -13.96 1.13
C LEU A 131 -2.67 -15.31 0.50
N ASP A 132 -3.36 -16.17 1.24
CA ASP A 132 -3.78 -17.50 0.79
C ASP A 132 -4.65 -17.44 -0.46
N ALA A 133 -5.60 -16.49 -0.53
CA ALA A 133 -6.46 -16.33 -1.69
C ALA A 133 -5.69 -15.93 -2.96
N VAL A 134 -4.70 -15.04 -2.82
CA VAL A 134 -3.85 -14.62 -3.94
C VAL A 134 -2.87 -15.72 -4.34
N GLN A 135 -2.37 -16.50 -3.37
CA GLN A 135 -1.39 -17.56 -3.60
C GLN A 135 -2.01 -18.82 -4.20
N CYS A 136 -3.23 -19.19 -3.78
CA CYS A 136 -3.81 -20.49 -4.13
C CYS A 136 -5.00 -20.43 -5.10
N GLY A 137 -5.58 -19.25 -5.35
CA GLY A 137 -6.90 -19.18 -5.96
C GLY A 137 -7.98 -19.47 -4.92
N GLY A 138 -9.20 -19.07 -5.23
CA GLY A 138 -10.29 -18.89 -4.30
C GLY A 138 -10.75 -20.14 -3.56
N ASP A 139 -10.54 -21.31 -4.15
CA ASP A 139 -10.91 -22.59 -3.56
C ASP A 139 -9.95 -23.07 -2.46
N GLY A 140 -8.98 -22.23 -2.07
CA GLY A 140 -8.08 -22.43 -0.94
C GLY A 140 -6.97 -23.43 -1.23
N CYS A 141 -5.83 -23.26 -0.56
CA CYS A 141 -4.80 -24.29 -0.52
C CYS A 141 -5.37 -25.46 0.28
N ASN A 142 -6.06 -26.42 -0.35
CA ASN A 142 -6.16 -27.73 0.29
C ASN A 142 -4.70 -28.16 0.52
N THR A 143 -4.34 -28.39 1.77
CA THR A 143 -2.98 -28.29 2.30
C THR A 143 -2.04 -29.42 1.84
N ASN A 144 -2.35 -30.10 0.73
CA ASN A 144 -1.58 -31.18 0.12
C ASN A 144 -1.21 -30.90 -1.35
N VAL A 145 -1.42 -29.68 -1.86
CA VAL A 145 -1.03 -29.34 -3.22
C VAL A 145 0.43 -28.88 -3.26
N THR A 146 1.33 -29.82 -3.58
CA THR A 146 2.70 -29.49 -4.01
C THR A 146 2.63 -28.91 -5.41
N CYS A 147 3.00 -27.63 -5.57
CA CYS A 147 3.10 -27.02 -6.88
C CYS A 147 4.44 -27.42 -7.52
N THR A 148 4.39 -28.00 -8.71
CA THR A 148 5.56 -28.45 -9.48
C THR A 148 5.69 -27.56 -10.71
N ASP A 149 6.89 -27.03 -10.99
CA ASP A 149 7.18 -26.19 -12.17
C ASP A 149 6.23 -24.99 -12.36
N GLY A 150 5.77 -24.38 -11.25
CA GLY A 150 4.89 -23.21 -11.31
C GLY A 150 3.45 -23.52 -11.75
N ILE A 151 3.02 -24.76 -11.63
CA ILE A 151 1.62 -25.15 -11.85
C ILE A 151 1.12 -25.83 -10.56
N CYS A 152 0.28 -25.13 -9.80
CA CYS A 152 -0.52 -25.80 -8.78
C CYS A 152 -1.67 -26.53 -9.48
N PRO A 153 -1.81 -27.86 -9.32
CA PRO A 153 -2.97 -28.58 -9.86
C PRO A 153 -4.25 -28.04 -9.21
N GLY A 154 -5.00 -27.24 -9.97
CA GLY A 154 -6.35 -26.77 -9.61
C GLY A 154 -6.52 -25.29 -9.26
N GLY A 155 -5.51 -24.41 -9.39
CA GLY A 155 -5.64 -23.02 -8.90
C GLY A 155 -5.17 -21.92 -9.86
N SER A 156 -5.71 -20.72 -9.68
CA SER A 156 -5.38 -19.48 -10.39
C SER A 156 -4.27 -18.63 -9.71
N GLY A 157 -3.75 -19.04 -8.56
CA GLY A 157 -2.85 -18.21 -7.76
C GLY A 157 -1.38 -18.12 -8.21
N GLY A 158 -0.64 -17.19 -7.59
CA GLY A 158 0.78 -16.91 -7.88
C GLY A 158 1.75 -17.93 -7.26
N GLN A 159 2.79 -18.31 -8.01
CA GLN A 159 3.78 -19.34 -7.66
C GLN A 159 5.00 -18.78 -6.93
N TYR A 160 4.77 -17.88 -5.98
CA TYR A 160 5.84 -17.14 -5.32
C TYR A 160 5.66 -17.27 -3.82
N SER A 161 6.76 -17.26 -3.07
CA SER A 161 6.63 -17.11 -1.62
C SER A 161 6.08 -15.71 -1.30
N ALA A 162 5.50 -15.54 -0.11
CA ALA A 162 4.87 -14.29 0.32
C ALA A 162 5.70 -13.03 0.04
N ASN A 163 7.02 -13.12 0.30
CA ASN A 163 7.94 -11.99 0.25
C ASN A 163 8.97 -12.09 -0.89
N GLU A 164 8.84 -13.08 -1.76
CA GLU A 164 9.67 -13.18 -2.95
C GLU A 164 9.29 -12.08 -3.95
N THR A 165 10.29 -11.35 -4.43
CA THR A 165 10.11 -10.34 -5.46
C THR A 165 9.75 -10.99 -6.79
N ILE A 166 8.68 -10.51 -7.40
CA ILE A 166 8.16 -10.97 -8.67
C ILE A 166 8.60 -9.99 -9.75
N SER A 167 9.10 -10.51 -10.86
CA SER A 167 9.44 -9.69 -12.03
C SER A 167 8.22 -8.88 -12.48
N ALA A 168 8.43 -7.60 -12.76
CA ALA A 168 7.39 -6.76 -13.34
C ALA A 168 6.97 -7.28 -14.72
N GLY A 169 5.72 -7.02 -15.10
CA GLY A 169 5.18 -7.35 -16.41
C GLY A 169 4.57 -8.74 -16.57
N GLN A 170 4.37 -9.46 -15.47
CA GLN A 170 3.71 -10.75 -15.44
C GLN A 170 2.22 -10.59 -15.10
N PHE A 171 1.40 -11.59 -15.45
CA PHE A 171 0.01 -11.65 -15.03
C PHE A 171 -0.21 -12.73 -13.98
N ILE A 172 -0.87 -12.37 -12.89
CA ILE A 172 -1.36 -13.29 -11.85
C ILE A 172 -2.88 -13.30 -11.93
N LYS A 173 -3.50 -14.48 -11.90
CA LYS A 173 -4.96 -14.58 -11.88
C LYS A 173 -5.44 -14.43 -10.43
N ILE A 174 -6.45 -13.60 -10.24
CA ILE A 174 -7.03 -13.30 -8.94
C ILE A 174 -8.42 -13.92 -8.88
N PRO A 175 -8.76 -14.70 -7.85
CA PRO A 175 -10.10 -15.27 -7.71
C PRO A 175 -11.13 -14.18 -7.47
N MET A 176 -12.33 -14.37 -8.02
CA MET A 176 -13.40 -13.36 -7.99
C MET A 176 -14.64 -13.86 -7.25
N CYS A 177 -15.28 -12.99 -6.48
CA CYS A 177 -16.52 -13.33 -5.81
C CYS A 177 -17.69 -13.30 -6.81
N TYR A 178 -18.62 -14.26 -6.72
CA TYR A 178 -19.83 -14.27 -7.54
C TYR A 178 -21.09 -14.62 -6.73
N PRO A 179 -22.21 -13.89 -6.89
CA PRO A 179 -22.38 -12.71 -7.75
C PRO A 179 -21.84 -11.44 -7.07
N SER A 180 -21.02 -10.67 -7.78
CA SER A 180 -20.49 -9.37 -7.32
C SER A 180 -20.28 -8.41 -8.50
N ILE A 181 -20.16 -7.10 -8.23
CA ILE A 181 -20.01 -6.07 -9.27
C ILE A 181 -19.24 -4.85 -8.74
N CYS A 182 -18.57 -4.14 -9.67
CA CYS A 182 -18.14 -2.75 -9.52
C CYS A 182 -18.72 -1.92 -10.68
N GLU A 183 -18.97 -0.64 -10.43
CA GLU A 183 -19.27 0.35 -11.48
C GLU A 183 -17.93 0.89 -12.02
N ILE A 184 -17.73 0.92 -13.34
CA ILE A 184 -16.46 1.33 -13.94
C ILE A 184 -16.68 2.54 -14.84
N GLU A 185 -15.87 3.58 -14.66
CA GLU A 185 -15.86 4.77 -15.51
C GLU A 185 -14.44 5.31 -15.76
N PRO A 186 -14.22 6.07 -16.84
CA PRO A 186 -13.01 6.85 -17.01
C PRO A 186 -12.89 7.93 -15.92
N TYR A 187 -11.70 8.10 -15.36
CA TYR A 187 -11.42 9.11 -14.34
C TYR A 187 -10.15 9.89 -14.66
N SER A 188 -10.22 11.22 -14.56
CA SER A 188 -9.06 12.11 -14.72
C SER A 188 -8.33 12.25 -13.38
N PHE A 189 -7.18 11.62 -13.22
CA PHE A 189 -6.49 11.55 -11.93
C PHE A 189 -5.62 12.79 -11.68
N THR A 190 -6.17 13.75 -10.92
CA THR A 190 -5.55 15.07 -10.74
C THR A 190 -4.74 15.23 -9.46
N ALA A 191 -5.02 14.45 -8.42
CA ALA A 191 -4.38 14.57 -7.12
C ALA A 191 -4.58 13.31 -6.27
N GLY A 192 -3.60 13.00 -5.42
CA GLY A 192 -3.64 11.91 -4.46
C GLY A 192 -2.80 10.69 -4.88
N VAL A 193 -3.00 9.58 -4.20
CA VAL A 193 -2.55 8.23 -4.62
C VAL A 193 -3.76 7.34 -4.86
N TYR A 194 -3.58 6.14 -5.45
CA TYR A 194 -4.72 5.23 -5.63
C TYR A 194 -5.36 4.80 -4.30
N LYS A 195 -4.61 4.76 -3.19
CA LYS A 195 -5.20 4.49 -1.87
C LYS A 195 -6.29 5.51 -1.51
N ASP A 196 -6.02 6.80 -1.74
CA ASP A 196 -7.00 7.87 -1.51
C ASP A 196 -8.26 7.67 -2.37
N LEU A 197 -8.09 7.23 -3.62
CA LEU A 197 -9.21 6.95 -4.54
C LEU A 197 -9.99 5.69 -4.14
N ALA A 198 -9.29 4.62 -3.78
CA ALA A 198 -9.89 3.34 -3.39
C ALA A 198 -10.77 3.51 -2.14
N ASP A 199 -10.26 4.21 -1.13
CA ASP A 199 -11.01 4.53 0.08
C ASP A 199 -12.23 5.41 -0.21
N LYS A 200 -12.07 6.40 -1.10
CA LYS A 200 -13.14 7.33 -1.46
C LYS A 200 -14.28 6.66 -2.22
N TYR A 201 -13.97 5.73 -3.12
CA TYR A 201 -14.96 5.16 -4.05
C TYR A 201 -15.40 3.74 -3.70
N GLY A 202 -14.88 3.15 -2.63
CA GLY A 202 -15.25 1.80 -2.21
C GLY A 202 -14.75 0.74 -3.19
N SER A 203 -13.46 0.79 -3.50
CA SER A 203 -12.72 -0.21 -4.28
C SER A 203 -11.39 -0.53 -3.59
N THR A 204 -10.49 -1.26 -4.25
CA THR A 204 -9.13 -1.51 -3.76
C THR A 204 -8.08 -0.94 -4.71
N VAL A 205 -6.89 -0.63 -4.21
CA VAL A 205 -5.77 -0.10 -5.02
C VAL A 205 -5.46 -1.03 -6.19
N GLY A 206 -5.47 -2.34 -5.93
CA GLY A 206 -5.23 -3.37 -6.93
C GLY A 206 -6.28 -3.34 -8.04
N GLN A 207 -7.56 -3.09 -7.75
CA GLN A 207 -8.58 -2.99 -8.81
C GLN A 207 -8.35 -1.80 -9.75
N ILE A 208 -7.98 -0.64 -9.19
CA ILE A 208 -7.65 0.55 -9.99
C ILE A 208 -6.43 0.27 -10.88
N GLN A 209 -5.40 -0.34 -10.28
CA GLN A 209 -4.21 -0.77 -11.01
C GLN A 209 -4.54 -1.75 -12.13
N MET A 210 -5.36 -2.78 -11.89
CA MET A 210 -5.68 -3.78 -12.91
C MET A 210 -6.43 -3.19 -14.10
N LEU A 211 -7.19 -2.11 -13.89
CA LEU A 211 -7.85 -1.35 -14.95
C LEU A 211 -6.93 -0.30 -15.62
N SER A 212 -5.72 -0.11 -15.10
CA SER A 212 -4.68 0.79 -15.64
C SER A 212 -3.27 0.21 -15.42
N PRO A 213 -2.97 -1.00 -15.95
CA PRO A 213 -1.88 -1.86 -15.46
C PRO A 213 -0.47 -1.33 -15.73
N THR A 214 -0.29 -0.46 -16.71
CA THR A 214 1.02 0.12 -17.04
C THR A 214 1.26 1.48 -16.38
N TYR A 215 0.32 1.97 -15.58
CA TYR A 215 0.45 3.22 -14.84
C TYR A 215 1.08 2.96 -13.47
N ASN A 216 2.19 3.64 -13.16
CA ASN A 216 2.86 3.55 -11.86
C ASN A 216 2.84 4.88 -11.08
N TYR A 217 3.08 5.97 -11.78
CA TYR A 217 3.19 7.32 -11.23
C TYR A 217 3.13 8.32 -12.38
N SER A 218 2.84 9.57 -12.05
CA SER A 218 2.90 10.70 -12.98
C SER A 218 3.13 11.98 -12.21
N TYR A 219 4.04 12.81 -12.72
CA TYR A 219 4.28 14.16 -12.20
C TYR A 219 3.66 15.25 -13.07
N ILE A 220 2.86 14.87 -14.07
CA ILE A 220 2.39 15.77 -15.12
C ILE A 220 1.53 16.93 -14.61
N THR A 221 0.81 16.72 -13.49
CA THR A 221 -0.04 17.75 -12.87
C THR A 221 0.80 18.87 -12.25
N SER A 222 2.00 18.55 -11.75
CA SER A 222 2.98 19.52 -11.26
C SER A 222 3.58 20.37 -12.38
N GLU A 223 3.54 19.89 -13.62
CA GLU A 223 4.00 20.61 -14.82
C GLU A 223 2.86 21.26 -15.61
N GLY A 224 1.63 21.21 -15.11
CA GLY A 224 0.45 21.80 -15.77
C GLY A 224 -0.01 21.05 -17.02
N GLY A 225 0.43 19.81 -17.23
CA GLY A 225 -0.03 18.98 -18.33
C GLY A 225 -1.38 18.29 -18.06
N THR A 226 -1.85 17.52 -19.03
CA THR A 226 -3.12 16.80 -18.93
C THR A 226 -3.03 15.68 -17.89
N PRO A 227 -3.92 15.64 -16.89
CA PRO A 227 -3.96 14.55 -15.92
C PRO A 227 -4.18 13.19 -16.61
N PRO A 228 -3.54 12.11 -16.12
CA PRO A 228 -3.66 10.79 -16.71
C PRO A 228 -5.11 10.26 -16.56
N PRO A 229 -5.72 9.73 -17.63
CA PRO A 229 -6.97 9.01 -17.52
C PRO A 229 -6.72 7.60 -16.97
N ILE A 230 -7.52 7.18 -16.00
CA ILE A 230 -7.47 5.84 -15.41
C ILE A 230 -8.86 5.20 -15.42
N GLY A 231 -8.92 3.87 -15.37
CA GLY A 231 -10.17 3.13 -15.16
C GLY A 231 -10.49 3.09 -13.68
N MET A 232 -11.63 3.67 -13.27
CA MET A 232 -12.00 3.81 -11.87
C MET A 232 -13.13 2.84 -11.52
N PRO A 233 -12.86 1.74 -10.80
CA PRO A 233 -13.88 0.90 -10.20
C PRO A 233 -14.47 1.59 -8.96
N LYS A 234 -15.79 1.60 -8.84
CA LYS A 234 -16.53 2.24 -7.76
C LYS A 234 -17.59 1.29 -7.22
N ASN A 235 -17.96 1.49 -5.96
CA ASN A 235 -19.07 0.79 -5.33
C ASN A 235 -18.98 -0.74 -5.49
N CYS A 236 -17.78 -1.29 -5.28
CA CYS A 236 -17.53 -2.72 -5.41
C CYS A 236 -18.23 -3.47 -4.28
N ARG A 237 -19.15 -4.37 -4.63
CA ARG A 237 -20.00 -5.05 -3.64
C ARG A 237 -20.50 -6.42 -4.12
N LEU A 238 -20.80 -7.27 -3.15
CA LEU A 238 -21.55 -8.50 -3.38
C LEU A 238 -23.01 -8.19 -3.75
N LEU A 239 -23.62 -9.05 -4.55
CA LEU A 239 -25.03 -8.98 -4.94
C LEU A 239 -25.91 -9.94 -4.13
N ALA A 240 -25.31 -10.83 -3.36
CA ALA A 240 -25.97 -11.78 -2.49
C ALA A 240 -25.16 -12.00 -1.21
N SER A 241 -25.81 -12.42 -0.12
CA SER A 241 -25.15 -12.76 1.14
C SER A 241 -24.31 -14.04 1.05
N ASN A 242 -24.71 -14.96 0.17
CA ASN A 242 -23.92 -16.13 -0.19
C ASN A 242 -23.23 -15.85 -1.52
N TYR A 243 -21.94 -16.12 -1.59
CA TYR A 243 -21.17 -16.04 -2.83
C TYR A 243 -20.39 -17.34 -3.04
N THR A 244 -20.04 -17.58 -4.29
CA THR A 244 -19.08 -18.59 -4.72
C THR A 244 -17.82 -17.89 -5.17
N ILE A 245 -16.68 -18.55 -5.04
CA ILE A 245 -15.44 -18.03 -5.58
C ILE A 245 -15.22 -18.62 -6.97
N LEU A 246 -14.80 -17.76 -7.90
CA LEU A 246 -14.54 -18.12 -9.30
C LEU A 246 -13.04 -18.13 -9.56
N ASP A 247 -12.55 -19.33 -9.87
CA ASP A 247 -11.14 -19.70 -9.98
C ASP A 247 -10.67 -19.94 -11.40
#